data_AF-A0A1Q6M2S0-F1
#
_entry.id   AF-A0A1Q6M2S0-F1
#
_cell.length_a   1.000
_cell.length_b   1.000
_cell.length_c   1.000
_cell.angle_alpha   90.00
_cell.angle_beta   90.00
_cell.angle_gamma   90.00
#
_symmetry.space_group_name_H-M   'P 1'
#
loop_
_entity.id
_entity.type
_entity.pdbx_description
1 polymer ?
#
loop_
_entity_poly.entity_id
_entity_poly.type
_entity_poly.pdbx_seq_one_letter_code
_entity_poly.pdbx_strand_id
1 'polypeptide(L)'
;MPPMPIEQMIKDDLDKILNLNIDVIDVTIELLLYVMKKQLFLDGNKRTAVIIANHYLISHGGGIIVVPAELVSEYKKLLILYYEDRSDDIKLFLKNKCWINV
;
A
#
# COMPACT_ATOMS: atom_id res chain seq x y z
N MET A 1 -14.06 15.78 -0.97
CA MET A 1 -12.64 16.00 -1.33
C MET A 1 -11.83 15.76 -0.07
N PRO A 2 -10.76 14.94 -0.12
CA PRO A 2 -9.89 14.76 1.04
C PRO A 2 -9.33 16.11 1.52
N PRO A 3 -9.02 16.28 2.81
CA PRO A 3 -8.31 17.46 3.28
C PRO A 3 -6.95 17.57 2.58
N MET A 4 -6.46 18.80 2.39
CA MET A 4 -5.15 18.99 1.77
C MET A 4 -4.06 18.28 2.59
N PRO A 5 -3.19 17.50 1.93
CA PRO A 5 -2.07 16.84 2.60
C PRO A 5 -1.14 17.87 3.25
N ILE A 6 -0.81 17.67 4.53
CA ILE A 6 0.21 18.45 5.23
C ILE A 6 1.52 17.69 5.15
N GLU A 7 2.50 18.24 4.45
CA GLU A 7 3.77 17.57 4.15
C GLU A 7 4.47 17.00 5.38
N GLN A 8 4.56 17.78 6.47
CA GLN A 8 5.21 17.33 7.69
C GLN A 8 4.52 16.11 8.31
N MET A 9 3.18 16.12 8.38
CA MET A 9 2.43 14.98 8.91
C MET A 9 2.62 13.73 8.07
N ILE A 10 2.75 13.89 6.74
CA ILE A 10 3.00 12.77 5.83
C ILE A 10 4.39 12.19 6.06
N LYS A 11 5.41 13.03 6.22
CA LYS A 11 6.76 12.56 6.55
C LYS A 11 6.76 11.79 7.87
N ASP A 12 6.11 12.34 8.91
CA ASP A 12 6.02 11.68 10.21
C ASP A 12 5.27 10.33 10.14
N ASP A 13 4.20 10.26 9.36
CA ASP A 13 3.44 9.02 9.14
C ASP A 13 4.28 7.98 8.36
N LEU A 14 5.00 8.40 7.32
CA LEU A 14 5.88 7.54 6.55
C LEU A 14 7.03 7.01 7.41
N ASP A 15 7.66 7.86 8.22
CA ASP A 15 8.72 7.46 9.14
C ASP A 15 8.21 6.42 10.14
N LYS A 16 7.00 6.57 10.67
CA LYS A 16 6.39 5.55 11.53
C LYS A 16 6.22 4.22 10.82
N ILE A 17 5.69 4.23 9.59
CA ILE A 17 5.46 3.02 8.79
C ILE A 17 6.79 2.31 8.51
N LEU A 18 7.79 3.05 8.03
CA LEU A 18 9.09 2.50 7.64
C LEU A 18 9.89 1.93 8.82
N ASN A 19 9.62 2.40 10.05
CA ASN A 19 10.26 1.93 11.27
C ASN A 19 9.41 0.91 12.07
N LEU A 20 8.33 0.37 11.50
CA LEU A 20 7.57 -0.71 12.13
C LEU A 20 8.46 -1.96 12.26
N ASN A 21 8.47 -2.57 13.45
CA ASN A 21 9.23 -3.80 13.72
C ASN A 21 8.42 -5.04 13.30
N ILE A 22 8.16 -5.18 12.00
CA ILE A 22 7.41 -6.27 11.36
C ILE A 22 8.12 -6.70 10.06
N ASP A 23 7.64 -7.77 9.40
CA ASP A 23 8.26 -8.24 8.16
C ASP A 23 8.24 -7.15 7.08
N VAL A 24 9.27 -7.13 6.23
CA VAL A 24 9.40 -6.17 5.13
C VAL A 24 8.16 -6.12 4.24
N ILE A 25 7.54 -7.27 3.97
CA ILE A 25 6.31 -7.36 3.18
C ILE A 25 5.14 -6.65 3.87
N ASP A 26 5.04 -6.76 5.20
CA ASP A 26 3.96 -6.10 5.95
C ASP A 26 4.18 -4.59 5.98
N VAL A 27 5.42 -4.12 6.19
CA VAL A 27 5.77 -2.69 6.06
C VAL A 27 5.42 -2.17 4.66
N THR A 28 5.72 -2.96 3.62
CA THR A 28 5.41 -2.63 2.22
C THR A 28 3.91 -2.48 2.00
N ILE A 29 3.11 -3.39 2.55
CA ILE A 29 1.64 -3.36 2.43
C ILE A 29 1.06 -2.14 3.14
N GLU A 30 1.56 -1.80 4.34
CA GLU A 30 1.16 -0.58 5.05
C GLU A 30 1.50 0.68 4.23
N LEU A 31 2.72 0.74 3.67
CA LEU A 31 3.17 1.84 2.81
C LEU A 31 2.28 1.99 1.57
N LEU A 32 2.00 0.88 0.88
CA LEU A 32 1.14 0.83 -0.30
C LEU A 32 -0.25 1.38 0.01
N LEU A 33 -0.89 0.87 1.06
CA LEU A 33 -2.26 1.23 1.40
C LEU A 33 -2.36 2.67 1.95
N TYR A 34 -1.36 3.10 2.73
CA TYR A 34 -1.27 4.46 3.24
C TYR A 34 -1.23 5.49 2.10
N VAL A 35 -0.28 5.37 1.18
CA VAL A 35 -0.12 6.31 0.06
C VAL A 35 -1.38 6.30 -0.81
N MET A 36 -1.99 5.13 -1.00
CA MET A 36 -3.19 5.01 -1.80
C MET A 36 -4.42 5.66 -1.15
N LYS A 37 -4.55 5.58 0.18
CA LYS A 37 -5.69 6.13 0.94
C LYS A 37 -5.57 7.63 1.18
N LYS A 38 -4.36 8.15 1.43
CA LYS A 38 -4.13 9.57 1.71
C LYS A 38 -4.34 10.51 0.51
N GLN A 39 -4.35 9.98 -0.71
CA GLN A 39 -4.55 10.76 -1.95
C GLN A 39 -3.66 12.02 -2.01
N LEU A 40 -2.35 11.83 -1.88
CA LEU A 40 -1.34 12.90 -1.78
C LEU A 40 -1.26 13.79 -3.03
N PHE A 41 -1.71 13.30 -4.18
CA PHE A 41 -1.60 13.96 -5.48
C PHE A 41 -2.99 14.19 -6.10
N LEU A 42 -3.09 15.17 -7.01
CA LEU A 42 -4.33 15.43 -7.76
C LEU A 42 -4.77 14.24 -8.63
N ASP A 43 -3.81 13.52 -9.20
CA ASP A 43 -4.01 12.26 -9.91
C ASP A 43 -2.79 11.34 -9.69
N GLY A 44 -2.92 10.06 -10.01
CA GLY A 44 -1.82 9.12 -10.07
C GLY A 44 -1.52 8.40 -8.75
N ASN A 45 -2.23 8.71 -7.66
CA ASN A 45 -2.00 8.12 -6.32
C ASN A 45 -1.83 6.60 -6.33
N LYS A 46 -2.68 5.88 -7.06
CA LYS A 46 -2.61 4.40 -7.16
C LYS A 46 -1.31 3.93 -7.82
N ARG A 47 -0.89 4.59 -8.90
CA ARG A 47 0.36 4.26 -9.61
C ARG A 47 1.56 4.60 -8.73
N THR A 48 1.56 5.77 -8.11
CA THR A 48 2.63 6.20 -7.21
C THR A 48 2.77 5.28 -6.00
N ALA A 49 1.66 4.89 -5.38
CA ALA A 49 1.66 3.98 -4.24
C ALA A 49 2.30 2.62 -4.59
N VAL A 50 1.92 2.03 -5.73
CA VAL A 50 2.49 0.76 -6.21
C VAL A 50 3.98 0.89 -6.50
N ILE A 51 4.40 1.98 -7.17
CA ILE A 51 5.82 2.20 -7.51
C ILE A 51 6.66 2.33 -6.23
N ILE A 52 6.24 3.16 -5.28
CA ILE A 52 7.00 3.41 -4.04
C ILE A 52 7.06 2.15 -3.17
N ALA A 53 5.93 1.44 -3.02
CA ALA A 53 5.89 0.21 -2.24
C ALA A 53 6.80 -0.88 -2.86
N ASN A 54 6.72 -1.10 -4.17
CA ASN A 54 7.59 -2.08 -4.83
C ASN A 54 9.06 -1.67 -4.80
N HIS A 55 9.37 -0.37 -4.94
CA HIS A 55 10.73 0.11 -4.76
C HIS A 55 11.27 -0.22 -3.37
N TYR A 56 10.49 0.04 -2.32
CA TYR A 56 10.85 -0.32 -0.95
C TYR A 56 11.07 -1.84 -0.81
N LEU A 57 10.12 -2.66 -1.26
CA LEU A 57 10.21 -4.12 -1.15
C LEU A 57 11.44 -4.70 -1.87
N ILE A 58 11.69 -4.24 -3.11
CA ILE A 58 12.85 -4.66 -3.91
C ILE A 58 14.17 -4.24 -3.24
N SER A 59 14.23 -3.01 -2.71
CA SER A 59 15.45 -2.51 -2.04
C SER A 59 15.84 -3.31 -0.79
N HIS A 60 14.88 -4.06 -0.21
CA HIS A 60 15.08 -4.95 0.93
C HIS A 60 15.16 -6.43 0.51
N GLY A 61 15.21 -6.75 -0.79
CA GLY A 61 15.27 -8.12 -1.29
C GLY A 61 14.00 -8.94 -1.07
N GLY A 62 12.86 -8.29 -0.85
CA GLY A 62 11.58 -8.95 -0.56
C GLY A 62 10.71 -9.25 -1.79
N GLY A 63 11.24 -9.15 -3.01
CA GLY A 63 10.50 -9.41 -4.24
C GLY A 63 9.57 -8.26 -4.67
N ILE A 64 8.37 -8.59 -5.17
CA ILE A 64 7.42 -7.63 -5.76
C ILE A 64 5.96 -7.95 -5.40
N ILE A 65 5.13 -6.91 -5.29
CA ILE A 65 3.66 -7.01 -5.23
C ILE A 65 3.07 -6.71 -6.61
N VAL A 66 2.30 -7.66 -7.15
CA VAL A 66 1.53 -7.51 -8.38
C VAL A 66 0.13 -8.11 -8.18
N VAL A 67 -0.91 -7.38 -8.58
CA VAL A 67 -2.29 -7.90 -8.55
C VAL A 67 -2.55 -8.64 -9.86
N PRO A 68 -2.76 -9.97 -9.85
CA PRO A 68 -3.08 -10.72 -11.06
C PRO A 68 -4.37 -10.22 -11.71
N ALA A 69 -4.44 -10.26 -13.04
CA ALA A 69 -5.56 -9.71 -13.81
C ALA A 69 -6.90 -10.33 -13.41
N GLU A 70 -6.90 -11.64 -13.13
CA GLU A 70 -8.03 -12.44 -12.68
C GLU A 70 -8.52 -12.08 -11.27
N LEU A 71 -7.66 -11.51 -10.42
CA LEU A 71 -8.00 -11.12 -9.04
C LEU A 71 -8.35 -9.63 -8.90
N VAL A 72 -8.32 -8.85 -9.98
CA VAL A 72 -8.58 -7.39 -9.94
C VAL A 72 -9.97 -7.06 -9.38
N SER A 73 -10.98 -7.88 -9.66
CA SER A 73 -12.34 -7.65 -9.15
C SER A 73 -12.40 -7.76 -7.62
N GLU A 74 -11.76 -8.79 -7.06
CA GLU A 74 -11.67 -9.01 -5.62
C GLU A 74 -10.83 -7.93 -4.94
N TYR A 75 -9.66 -7.61 -5.50
CA TYR A 75 -8.81 -6.52 -5.04
C TYR A 75 -9.59 -5.19 -4.93
N LYS A 76 -10.36 -4.83 -5.97
CA LYS A 76 -11.17 -3.60 -5.96
C LYS A 76 -12.21 -3.61 -4.84
N LYS A 77 -12.89 -4.74 -4.62
CA LYS A 77 -13.88 -4.90 -3.55
C LYS A 77 -13.24 -4.70 -2.18
N LEU A 78 -12.11 -5.37 -1.93
CA LEU A 78 -11.38 -5.26 -0.66
C LEU A 78 -10.83 -3.84 -0.45
N LEU A 79 -10.37 -3.18 -1.51
CA LEU A 79 -9.87 -1.81 -1.44
C LEU A 79 -10.96 -0.81 -1.07
N ILE A 80 -12.17 -0.99 -1.58
CA ILE A 80 -13.32 -0.16 -1.18
C ILE A 80 -13.61 -0.33 0.31
N LEU A 81 -13.65 -1.57 0.81
CA LEU A 81 -13.88 -1.84 2.23
C LEU A 81 -12.80 -1.20 3.12
N TYR A 82 -11.55 -1.24 2.68
CA TYR A 82 -10.43 -0.59 3.36
C TYR A 82 -10.54 0.95 3.37
N TYR A 83 -10.99 1.55 2.28
CA TYR A 83 -11.23 3.00 2.21
C TYR A 83 -12.38 3.46 3.11
N GLU A 84 -13.38 2.62 3.30
CA GLU A 84 -14.53 2.88 4.16
C GLU A 84 -14.29 2.49 5.63
N ASP A 85 -13.07 2.12 6.00
CA ASP A 85 -12.69 1.67 7.35
C ASP A 85 -13.53 0.47 7.84
N ARG A 86 -14.01 -0.37 6.92
CA ARG A 86 -14.86 -1.53 7.23
C ARG A 86 -14.10 -2.84 7.36
N SER A 87 -12.92 -2.96 6.75
CA SER A 87 -12.10 -4.18 6.82
C SER A 87 -10.64 -3.91 6.41
N ASP A 88 -9.72 -4.63 7.03
CA ASP A 88 -8.29 -4.68 6.68
C ASP A 88 -7.91 -5.96 5.89
N ASP A 89 -8.89 -6.77 5.45
CA ASP A 89 -8.65 -8.06 4.76
C ASP A 89 -7.80 -7.92 3.48
N ILE A 90 -7.79 -6.72 2.87
CA ILE A 90 -6.91 -6.42 1.74
C ILE A 90 -5.44 -6.66 2.07
N LYS A 91 -5.00 -6.48 3.32
CA LYS A 91 -3.62 -6.71 3.75
C LYS A 91 -3.25 -8.18 3.57
N LEU A 92 -4.11 -9.07 4.06
CA LEU A 92 -3.93 -10.51 3.93
C LEU A 92 -4.04 -10.98 2.47
N PHE A 93 -4.97 -10.41 1.71
CA PHE A 93 -5.09 -10.67 0.27
C PHE A 93 -3.80 -10.30 -0.48
N LEU A 94 -3.25 -9.11 -0.24
CA LEU A 94 -2.00 -8.67 -0.87
C LEU A 94 -0.83 -9.60 -0.51
N LYS A 95 -0.68 -9.94 0.78
CA LYS A 95 0.39 -10.83 1.26
C LYS A 95 0.29 -12.24 0.68
N ASN A 96 -0.91 -12.81 0.59
CA ASN A 96 -1.10 -14.21 0.22
C ASN A 96 -1.31 -14.46 -1.27
N LYS A 97 -1.78 -13.46 -2.03
CA LYS A 97 -2.21 -13.62 -3.43
C LYS A 97 -1.48 -12.72 -4.41
N CYS A 98 -0.82 -11.68 -3.94
CA CYS A 98 -0.20 -10.67 -4.80
C CYS A 98 1.32 -10.55 -4.60
N TRP A 99 1.88 -11.12 -3.55
CA TRP A 99 3.31 -11.10 -3.28
C TRP A 99 4.02 -12.23 -4.02
N ILE A 100 5.02 -11.87 -4.81
CA ILE A 100 5.94 -12.78 -5.48
C ILE A 100 7.33 -12.56 -4.89
N ASN A 101 7.86 -13.58 -4.22
CA ASN A 101 9.27 -13.62 -3.84
C ASN A 101 10.12 -13.95 -5.07
N VAL A 102 11.22 -13.23 -5.25
CA VAL A 102 12.16 -13.39 -6.36
C VAL A 102 13.47 -13.94 -5.83
#